data_AF-A0A397H2H5-F1
#
_entry.id   AF-A0A397H2H5-F1
#
_cell.length_a   1.000
_cell.length_b   1.000
_cell.length_c   1.000
_cell.angle_alpha   90.00
_cell.angle_beta   90.00
_cell.angle_gamma   90.00
#
_symmetry.space_group_name_H-M   'P 1'
#
loop_
_entity.id
_entity.type
_entity.pdbx_description
1 polymer ?
#
loop_
_entity_poly.entity_id
_entity_poly.type
_entity_poly.pdbx_seq_one_letter_code
_entity_poly.pdbx_strand_id
1 'polypeptide(L)'
;MHHLDLGLYRYQIEFTKKLLFEAEGRSLVDKMNRRITLIPRHSELKIFSGGLQSIALLTANNYRNIMKVMVFVVDDLLNKDLSEVYVKWNEMYLLSRQETFKESDLKNFQEAIEKWANLFIKLFGQFSNSDFKLPKLHSWVHHIVDTIREFGAINGYTTETYEALHKTYVKIPYRLSNKKDVEEQMMKTTFFAKTSSMPENIRRKAIIKQNDFKKKFKTPLKFNYSSKLFEFDISEAFEFIDKYKNETNLDEKMIKGLDHFIQSLDSYFDLLKISTAQGCHIKIYRSVTLENRAILRTTNMFHKRPWFSNISVTMNDEELFEYQSDNGICYTQTLLITEVFLKKEKSLHLALVQWYDFISKRTSFVYGCPLLELTEVYNFIEIEAIEDIVHIVPRFDKTNEYLVNKYLF
;
A
#
# COMPACT_ATOMS: atom_id res chain seq x y z
N MET A 1 -3.75 -19.29 -18.23
CA MET A 1 -2.36 -19.67 -17.95
C MET A 1 -1.75 -18.50 -17.18
N HIS A 2 -1.17 -18.71 -15.99
CA HIS A 2 -0.55 -17.61 -15.23
C HIS A 2 0.76 -17.19 -15.90
N HIS A 3 0.67 -16.27 -16.87
CA HIS A 3 1.78 -15.90 -17.74
C HIS A 3 2.89 -15.15 -17.00
N LEU A 4 2.54 -14.23 -16.10
CA LEU A 4 3.48 -13.34 -15.40
C LEU A 4 3.84 -13.84 -13.99
N ASP A 5 2.84 -13.89 -13.09
CA ASP A 5 3.04 -14.10 -11.65
C ASP A 5 3.74 -15.42 -11.29
N LEU A 6 3.22 -16.52 -11.81
CA LEU A 6 3.75 -17.87 -11.58
C LEU A 6 4.69 -18.32 -12.72
N GLY A 7 5.16 -17.37 -13.53
CA GLY A 7 6.03 -17.61 -14.67
C GLY A 7 7.39 -16.97 -14.49
N LEU A 8 7.62 -15.88 -15.21
CA LEU A 8 8.93 -15.25 -15.32
C LEU A 8 9.35 -14.55 -14.02
N TYR A 9 8.41 -14.00 -13.25
CA TYR A 9 8.75 -13.34 -11.99
C TYR A 9 9.32 -14.28 -10.93
N ARG A 10 8.80 -15.52 -10.91
CA ARG A 10 9.33 -16.58 -10.06
C ARG A 10 10.81 -16.83 -10.37
N TYR A 11 11.15 -16.97 -11.65
CA TYR A 11 12.54 -17.13 -12.08
C TYR A 11 13.37 -15.90 -11.70
N GLN A 12 12.85 -14.69 -11.86
CA GLN A 12 13.54 -13.46 -11.45
C GLN A 12 13.93 -13.48 -9.96
N ILE A 13 13.01 -13.87 -9.06
CA ILE A 13 13.31 -13.99 -7.63
C ILE A 13 14.30 -15.14 -7.35
N GLU A 14 14.11 -16.31 -7.96
CA GLU A 14 15.00 -17.46 -7.76
C GLU A 14 16.43 -17.15 -8.24
N PHE A 15 16.57 -16.54 -9.41
CA PHE A 15 17.87 -16.14 -9.96
C PHE A 15 18.49 -14.98 -9.18
N THR A 16 17.70 -14.04 -8.67
CA THR A 16 18.21 -13.01 -7.75
C THR A 16 18.85 -13.63 -6.52
N LYS A 17 18.22 -14.65 -5.91
CA LYS A 17 18.82 -15.34 -4.75
C LYS A 17 20.14 -16.03 -5.12
N LYS A 18 20.24 -16.65 -6.29
CA LYS A 18 21.49 -17.26 -6.78
C LYS A 18 22.57 -16.21 -7.03
N LEU A 19 22.22 -15.10 -7.68
CA LEU A 19 23.12 -13.97 -7.96
C LEU A 19 23.70 -13.38 -6.67
N LEU A 20 22.85 -13.13 -5.68
CA LEU A 20 23.29 -12.63 -4.37
C LEU A 20 24.19 -13.64 -3.64
N PHE A 21 23.88 -14.94 -3.76
CA PHE A 21 24.69 -16.00 -3.17
C PHE A 21 26.06 -16.14 -3.83
N GLU A 22 26.18 -15.97 -5.14
CA GLU A 22 27.48 -15.98 -5.82
C GLU A 22 28.31 -14.73 -5.53
N ALA A 23 27.67 -13.57 -5.37
CA ALA A 23 28.36 -12.31 -5.10
C ALA A 23 28.99 -12.27 -3.69
N GLU A 24 28.21 -12.57 -2.64
CA GLU A 24 28.68 -12.47 -1.24
C GLU A 24 28.10 -13.57 -0.33
N GLY A 25 27.72 -14.73 -0.89
CA GLY A 25 27.22 -15.85 -0.12
C GLY A 25 25.88 -15.58 0.56
N ARG A 26 25.67 -16.21 1.73
CA ARG A 26 24.40 -16.10 2.49
C ARG A 26 24.13 -14.69 3.00
N SER A 27 25.15 -13.85 3.18
CA SER A 27 25.03 -12.51 3.75
C SER A 27 23.99 -11.65 3.00
N LEU A 28 24.13 -11.53 1.68
CA LEU A 28 23.19 -10.73 0.88
C LEU A 28 21.80 -11.36 0.76
N VAL A 29 21.71 -12.69 0.73
CA VAL A 29 20.43 -13.40 0.72
C VAL A 29 19.66 -13.17 2.03
N ASP A 30 20.36 -13.24 3.16
CA ASP A 30 19.78 -13.00 4.47
C ASP A 30 19.42 -11.52 4.65
N LYS A 31 20.24 -10.61 4.11
CA LYS A 31 19.94 -9.17 4.05
C LYS A 31 18.67 -8.89 3.24
N MET A 32 18.51 -9.51 2.06
CA MET A 32 17.28 -9.43 1.26
C MET A 32 16.06 -9.94 2.05
N ASN A 33 16.17 -11.09 2.70
CA ASN A 33 15.09 -11.64 3.52
C ASN A 33 14.75 -10.73 4.70
N ARG A 34 15.75 -10.16 5.38
CA ARG A 34 15.57 -9.21 6.47
C ARG A 34 14.80 -7.97 5.98
N ARG A 35 15.23 -7.36 4.88
CA ARG A 35 14.57 -6.18 4.28
C ARG A 35 13.09 -6.43 3.99
N ILE A 36 12.71 -7.62 3.49
CA ILE A 36 11.30 -8.00 3.28
C ILE A 36 10.49 -7.98 4.58
N THR A 37 11.08 -8.42 5.69
CA THR A 37 10.38 -8.41 6.99
C THR A 37 10.26 -7.02 7.60
N LEU A 38 11.07 -6.06 7.13
CA LEU A 38 11.07 -4.66 7.55
C LEU A 38 10.17 -3.76 6.69
N ILE A 39 9.59 -4.29 5.61
CA ILE A 39 8.61 -3.56 4.81
C ILE A 39 7.44 -3.11 5.71
N PRO A 40 7.10 -1.80 5.70
CA PRO A 40 5.98 -1.28 6.48
C PRO A 40 4.65 -1.93 6.13
N ARG A 41 3.69 -1.85 7.07
CA ARG A 41 2.36 -2.39 6.85
C ARG A 41 1.54 -1.47 5.97
N HIS A 42 0.73 -2.09 5.11
CA HIS A 42 -0.30 -1.42 4.34
C HIS A 42 -1.53 -2.33 4.25
N SER A 43 -2.73 -1.75 4.17
CA SER A 43 -4.00 -2.50 4.05
C SER A 43 -4.02 -3.39 2.81
N GLU A 44 -3.38 -2.95 1.73
CA GLU A 44 -3.31 -3.65 0.44
C GLU A 44 -2.16 -4.65 0.31
N LEU A 45 -1.34 -4.79 1.35
CA LEU A 45 -0.16 -5.66 1.35
C LEU A 45 -0.31 -6.79 2.35
N LYS A 46 0.08 -7.99 1.91
CA LYS A 46 0.28 -9.14 2.80
C LYS A 46 1.59 -8.99 3.56
N ILE A 47 1.55 -9.32 4.85
CA ILE A 47 2.71 -9.33 5.72
C ILE A 47 3.51 -10.62 5.50
N PHE A 48 4.81 -10.49 5.24
CA PHE A 48 5.73 -11.62 5.07
C PHE A 48 6.68 -11.74 6.28
N SER A 49 6.13 -12.09 7.44
CA SER A 49 6.87 -12.05 8.72
C SER A 49 8.07 -12.99 8.81
N GLY A 50 8.14 -14.04 7.99
CA GLY A 50 9.27 -14.98 7.93
C GLY A 50 10.15 -14.85 6.68
N GLY A 51 10.07 -13.72 5.96
CA GLY A 51 10.78 -13.52 4.70
C GLY A 51 10.33 -14.48 3.58
N LEU A 52 11.07 -14.52 2.47
CA LEU A 52 10.70 -15.37 1.32
C LEU A 52 10.91 -16.86 1.58
N GLN A 53 11.76 -17.23 2.54
CA GLN A 53 12.04 -18.63 2.89
C GLN A 53 10.87 -19.30 3.59
N SER A 54 10.03 -18.54 4.31
CA SER A 54 8.87 -19.07 5.04
C SER A 54 7.68 -19.47 4.16
N ILE A 55 7.70 -19.13 2.87
CA ILE A 55 6.54 -19.31 1.97
C ILE A 55 6.73 -20.59 1.17
N ALA A 56 6.43 -21.73 1.81
CA ALA A 56 6.62 -23.07 1.25
C ALA A 56 5.97 -23.28 -0.14
N LEU A 57 4.90 -22.54 -0.46
CA LEU A 57 4.26 -22.47 -1.78
C LEU A 57 3.81 -21.03 -2.07
N LEU A 58 4.55 -20.31 -2.91
CA LEU A 58 4.17 -18.99 -3.37
C LEU A 58 2.98 -19.10 -4.35
N THR A 59 1.79 -18.71 -3.91
CA THR A 59 0.63 -18.55 -4.79
C THR A 59 0.79 -17.32 -5.69
N ALA A 60 0.05 -17.22 -6.81
CA ALA A 60 0.05 -16.02 -7.66
C ALA A 60 -0.20 -14.73 -6.86
N ASN A 61 -1.12 -14.78 -5.90
CA ASN A 61 -1.41 -13.65 -5.02
C ASN A 61 -0.20 -13.27 -4.13
N ASN A 62 0.62 -14.22 -3.71
CA ASN A 62 1.82 -13.92 -2.94
C ASN A 62 2.86 -13.23 -3.82
N TYR A 63 3.07 -13.72 -5.05
CA TYR A 63 3.96 -13.08 -6.02
C TYR A 63 3.53 -11.65 -6.33
N ARG A 64 2.25 -11.39 -6.58
CA ARG A 64 1.74 -10.03 -6.77
C ARG A 64 2.09 -9.12 -5.59
N ASN A 65 1.87 -9.58 -4.36
CA ASN A 65 2.23 -8.79 -3.17
C ASN A 65 3.74 -8.55 -3.07
N ILE A 66 4.58 -9.51 -3.48
CA ILE A 66 6.03 -9.33 -3.52
C ILE A 66 6.42 -8.34 -4.63
N MET A 67 5.82 -8.38 -5.82
CA MET A 67 6.07 -7.42 -6.92
C MET A 67 5.92 -5.97 -6.46
N LYS A 68 4.88 -5.69 -5.66
CA LYS A 68 4.60 -4.35 -5.12
C LYS A 68 5.72 -3.78 -4.25
N VAL A 69 6.61 -4.61 -3.71
CA VAL A 69 7.61 -4.18 -2.70
C VAL A 69 9.05 -4.54 -3.06
N MET A 70 9.24 -5.45 -4.02
CA MET A 70 10.55 -6.06 -4.28
C MET A 70 11.58 -5.05 -4.79
N VAL A 71 11.16 -4.03 -5.55
CA VAL A 71 12.02 -2.92 -6.00
C VAL A 71 12.72 -2.26 -4.82
N PHE A 72 12.02 -1.99 -3.71
CA PHE A 72 12.60 -1.39 -2.50
C PHE A 72 13.48 -2.36 -1.71
N VAL A 73 13.18 -3.66 -1.78
CA VAL A 73 13.94 -4.70 -1.09
C VAL A 73 15.34 -4.84 -1.70
N VAL A 74 15.43 -4.80 -3.03
CA VAL A 74 16.70 -4.95 -3.76
C VAL A 74 17.43 -3.63 -4.00
N ASP A 75 16.82 -2.50 -3.63
CA ASP A 75 17.42 -1.16 -3.75
C ASP A 75 18.80 -1.13 -3.10
N ASP A 76 19.82 -0.75 -3.88
CA ASP A 76 21.21 -0.67 -3.42
C ASP A 76 21.73 -1.96 -2.73
N LEU A 77 21.20 -3.13 -3.13
CA LEU A 77 21.60 -4.41 -2.52
C LEU A 77 22.83 -5.03 -3.19
N LEU A 78 23.02 -4.80 -4.49
CA LEU A 78 24.15 -5.34 -5.26
C LEU A 78 24.64 -4.32 -6.30
N ASN A 79 23.80 -4.02 -7.29
CA ASN A 79 24.09 -3.03 -8.32
C ASN A 79 22.78 -2.40 -8.83
N LYS A 80 22.90 -1.30 -9.58
CA LYS A 80 21.75 -0.58 -10.13
C LYS A 80 20.92 -1.44 -11.10
N ASP A 81 21.58 -2.28 -11.90
CA ASP A 81 20.93 -3.18 -12.86
C ASP A 81 19.96 -4.13 -12.14
N LEU A 82 20.30 -4.61 -10.93
CA LEU A 82 19.43 -5.48 -10.14
C LEU A 82 18.13 -4.76 -9.74
N SER A 83 18.16 -3.50 -9.35
CA SER A 83 16.92 -2.79 -9.02
C SER A 83 16.13 -2.46 -10.29
N GLU A 84 16.84 -2.07 -11.34
CA GLU A 84 16.28 -1.72 -12.64
C GLU A 84 15.50 -2.89 -13.28
N VAL A 85 15.95 -4.14 -13.15
CA VAL A 85 15.22 -5.30 -13.71
C VAL A 85 13.85 -5.52 -13.04
N TYR A 86 13.70 -5.15 -11.76
CA TYR A 86 12.41 -5.18 -11.08
C TYR A 86 11.52 -3.98 -11.45
N VAL A 87 12.11 -2.81 -11.69
CA VAL A 87 11.37 -1.64 -12.18
C VAL A 87 10.79 -1.92 -13.56
N LYS A 88 11.62 -2.42 -14.49
CA LYS A 88 11.19 -2.78 -15.85
C LYS A 88 10.15 -3.91 -15.83
N TRP A 89 10.27 -4.85 -14.89
CA TRP A 89 9.23 -5.87 -14.69
C TRP A 89 7.90 -5.23 -14.28
N ASN A 90 7.90 -4.31 -13.31
CA ASN A 90 6.70 -3.64 -12.85
C ASN A 90 6.06 -2.77 -13.94
N GLU A 91 6.87 -2.07 -14.74
CA GLU A 91 6.42 -1.33 -15.93
C GLU A 91 5.72 -2.25 -16.94
N MET A 92 6.39 -3.35 -17.33
CA MET A 92 5.83 -4.37 -18.22
C MET A 92 4.53 -4.96 -17.63
N TYR A 93 4.51 -5.27 -16.34
CA TYR A 93 3.34 -5.81 -15.65
C TYR A 93 2.18 -4.81 -15.71
N LEU A 94 2.38 -3.53 -15.39
CA LEU A 94 1.34 -2.51 -15.43
C LEU A 94 0.75 -2.34 -16.84
N LEU A 95 1.60 -2.25 -17.87
CA LEU A 95 1.16 -2.17 -19.27
C LEU A 95 0.32 -3.38 -19.67
N SER A 96 0.70 -4.58 -19.21
CA SER A 96 -0.03 -5.81 -19.52
C SER A 96 -1.46 -5.87 -18.95
N ARG A 97 -1.78 -5.02 -17.97
CA ARG A 97 -3.09 -5.00 -17.28
C ARG A 97 -4.08 -4.00 -17.87
N GLN A 98 -3.68 -3.26 -18.91
CA GLN A 98 -4.60 -2.38 -19.63
C GLN A 98 -5.77 -3.18 -20.22
N GLU A 99 -6.98 -2.63 -20.14
CA GLU A 99 -8.19 -3.25 -20.70
C GLU A 99 -8.30 -3.03 -22.21
N THR A 100 -7.63 -1.99 -22.73
CA THR A 100 -7.66 -1.60 -24.13
C THR A 100 -6.27 -1.15 -24.56
N PHE A 101 -5.89 -1.49 -25.80
CA PHE A 101 -4.59 -1.11 -26.38
C PHE A 101 -4.80 -0.34 -27.68
N LYS A 102 -4.10 0.78 -27.84
CA LYS A 102 -3.85 1.42 -29.14
C LYS A 102 -2.54 0.88 -29.72
N GLU A 103 -2.30 1.08 -31.02
CA GLU A 103 -1.03 0.68 -31.63
C GLU A 103 0.20 1.38 -31.00
N SER A 104 0.05 2.62 -30.52
CA SER A 104 1.10 3.29 -29.75
C SER A 104 1.40 2.57 -28.43
N ASP A 105 0.36 2.05 -27.76
CA ASP A 105 0.49 1.35 -26.49
C ASP A 105 1.16 -0.01 -26.70
N LEU A 106 0.82 -0.71 -27.80
CA LEU A 106 1.48 -1.95 -28.20
C LEU A 106 2.96 -1.75 -28.52
N LYS A 107 3.33 -0.65 -29.19
CA LYS A 107 4.73 -0.31 -29.42
C LYS A 107 5.48 -0.07 -28.10
N ASN A 108 4.90 0.73 -27.21
CA ASN A 108 5.49 0.98 -25.88
C ASN A 108 5.63 -0.32 -25.08
N PHE A 109 4.64 -1.21 -25.19
CA PHE A 109 4.65 -2.50 -24.51
C PHE A 109 5.74 -3.44 -25.05
N GLN A 110 5.90 -3.53 -26.37
CA GLN A 110 7.00 -4.29 -26.99
C GLN A 110 8.37 -3.76 -26.53
N GLU A 111 8.57 -2.44 -26.55
CA GLU A 111 9.81 -1.82 -26.09
C GLU A 111 10.09 -2.11 -24.62
N ALA A 112 9.07 -2.09 -23.75
CA ALA A 112 9.21 -2.43 -22.34
C ALA A 112 9.62 -3.90 -22.14
N ILE A 113 9.01 -4.82 -22.91
CA ILE A 113 9.35 -6.25 -22.90
C ILE A 113 10.81 -6.46 -23.31
N GLU A 114 11.24 -5.85 -24.40
CA GLU A 114 12.62 -5.99 -24.91
C GLU A 114 13.64 -5.42 -23.94
N LYS A 115 13.40 -4.23 -23.39
CA LYS A 115 14.26 -3.60 -22.38
C LYS A 115 14.38 -4.48 -21.13
N TRP A 116 13.27 -5.03 -20.65
CA TRP A 116 13.28 -5.96 -19.52
C TRP A 116 14.02 -7.26 -19.86
N ALA A 117 13.69 -7.90 -20.98
CA ALA A 117 14.25 -9.19 -21.38
C ALA A 117 15.77 -9.12 -21.59
N ASN A 118 16.27 -8.06 -22.24
CA ASN A 118 17.70 -7.84 -22.43
C ASN A 118 18.43 -7.72 -21.09
N LEU A 119 17.87 -6.97 -20.13
CA LEU A 119 18.46 -6.82 -18.81
C LEU A 119 18.36 -8.11 -17.98
N PHE A 120 17.24 -8.82 -18.07
CA PHE A 120 17.02 -10.11 -17.42
C PHE A 120 18.02 -11.17 -17.90
N ILE A 121 18.23 -11.28 -19.22
CA ILE A 121 19.20 -12.20 -19.81
C ILE A 121 20.63 -11.80 -19.43
N LYS A 122 20.96 -10.50 -19.49
CA LYS A 122 22.28 -9.98 -19.08
C LYS A 122 22.61 -10.34 -17.62
N LEU A 123 21.67 -10.13 -16.71
CA LEU A 123 21.90 -10.34 -15.27
C LEU A 123 21.88 -11.81 -14.88
N PHE A 124 20.95 -12.58 -15.44
CA PHE A 124 20.69 -13.94 -14.97
C PHE A 124 21.24 -15.02 -15.90
N GLY A 125 21.96 -14.59 -16.96
CA GLY A 125 22.56 -15.38 -18.03
C GLY A 125 23.00 -16.76 -17.59
N GLN A 126 23.93 -16.72 -16.64
CA GLN A 126 24.66 -17.86 -16.08
C GLN A 126 23.81 -18.82 -15.24
N PHE A 127 22.65 -18.41 -14.74
CA PHE A 127 21.81 -19.24 -13.84
C PHE A 127 20.77 -20.09 -14.57
N SER A 128 20.61 -19.84 -15.87
CA SER A 128 19.67 -20.56 -16.70
C SER A 128 20.33 -21.81 -17.28
N ASN A 129 20.08 -22.96 -16.67
CA ASN A 129 20.57 -24.27 -17.16
C ASN A 129 20.09 -24.63 -18.59
N SER A 130 19.10 -23.92 -19.14
CA SER A 130 18.47 -24.19 -20.43
C SER A 130 18.70 -23.10 -21.48
N ASP A 131 19.70 -22.21 -21.31
CA ASP A 131 19.95 -21.07 -22.22
C ASP A 131 18.70 -20.20 -22.47
N PHE A 132 17.90 -19.96 -21.42
CA PHE A 132 16.63 -19.24 -21.48
C PHE A 132 15.60 -19.82 -22.45
N LYS A 133 15.63 -21.14 -22.69
CA LYS A 133 14.53 -21.88 -23.31
C LYS A 133 13.33 -21.95 -22.35
N LEU A 134 12.81 -20.79 -21.98
CA LEU A 134 11.64 -20.59 -21.14
C LEU A 134 10.48 -20.29 -22.10
N PRO A 135 9.50 -21.20 -22.29
CA PRO A 135 8.39 -20.99 -23.22
C PRO A 135 7.63 -19.69 -22.95
N LYS A 136 7.52 -19.30 -21.67
CA LYS A 136 6.91 -18.02 -21.29
C LYS A 136 7.74 -16.84 -21.78
N LEU A 137 9.06 -16.86 -21.65
CA LEU A 137 9.91 -15.77 -22.12
C LEU A 137 9.77 -15.62 -23.63
N HIS A 138 9.83 -16.74 -24.36
CA HIS A 138 9.64 -16.76 -25.81
C HIS A 138 8.26 -16.19 -26.22
N SER A 139 7.19 -16.62 -25.54
CA SER A 139 5.83 -16.11 -25.77
C SER A 139 5.74 -14.60 -25.52
N TRP A 140 6.35 -14.09 -24.45
CA TRP A 140 6.35 -12.67 -24.12
C TRP A 140 7.16 -11.84 -25.12
N VAL A 141 8.35 -12.28 -25.51
CA VAL A 141 9.22 -11.51 -26.40
C VAL A 141 8.69 -11.46 -27.84
N HIS A 142 8.11 -12.56 -28.34
CA HIS A 142 7.81 -12.69 -29.77
C HIS A 142 6.32 -12.68 -30.12
N HIS A 143 5.44 -13.12 -29.22
CA HIS A 143 4.06 -13.43 -29.61
C HIS A 143 3.00 -12.60 -28.87
N ILE A 144 3.32 -12.01 -27.71
CA ILE A 144 2.30 -11.39 -26.87
C ILE A 144 1.62 -10.20 -27.53
N VAL A 145 2.37 -9.38 -28.26
CA VAL A 145 1.82 -8.19 -28.94
C VAL A 145 0.89 -8.60 -30.09
N ASP A 146 1.30 -9.59 -30.90
CA ASP A 146 0.44 -10.11 -31.97
C ASP A 146 -0.79 -10.82 -31.39
N THR A 147 -0.63 -11.55 -30.28
CA THR A 147 -1.76 -12.14 -29.55
C THR A 147 -2.75 -11.05 -29.10
N ILE A 148 -2.28 -9.90 -28.63
CA ILE A 148 -3.17 -8.79 -28.23
C ILE A 148 -3.89 -8.19 -29.45
N ARG A 149 -3.22 -8.08 -30.60
CA ARG A 149 -3.86 -7.60 -31.84
C ARG A 149 -4.97 -8.52 -32.30
N GLU A 150 -4.74 -9.83 -32.23
CA GLU A 150 -5.69 -10.84 -32.71
C GLU A 150 -6.86 -11.09 -31.74
N PHE A 151 -6.57 -11.14 -30.44
CA PHE A 151 -7.53 -11.63 -29.42
C PHE A 151 -7.94 -10.57 -28.39
N GLY A 152 -7.41 -9.35 -28.48
CA GLY A 152 -7.69 -8.26 -27.54
C GLY A 152 -6.81 -8.30 -26.29
N ALA A 153 -7.17 -7.55 -25.25
CA ALA A 153 -6.35 -7.43 -24.05
C ALA A 153 -6.08 -8.77 -23.36
N ILE A 154 -4.90 -8.91 -22.76
CA ILE A 154 -4.44 -10.16 -22.10
C ILE A 154 -5.46 -10.68 -21.10
N ASN A 155 -6.06 -9.77 -20.31
CA ASN A 155 -7.07 -10.10 -19.30
C ASN A 155 -8.30 -10.83 -19.88
N GLY A 156 -8.62 -10.61 -21.17
CA GLY A 156 -9.78 -11.18 -21.84
C GLY A 156 -9.69 -12.68 -22.11
N TYR A 157 -8.48 -13.24 -22.25
CA TYR A 157 -8.26 -14.65 -22.58
C TYR A 157 -7.45 -15.42 -21.53
N THR A 158 -7.22 -14.84 -20.34
CA THR A 158 -6.59 -15.60 -19.25
C THR A 158 -7.52 -16.66 -18.65
N THR A 159 -6.93 -17.70 -18.04
CA THR A 159 -7.69 -18.74 -17.32
C THR A 159 -8.07 -18.32 -15.89
N GLU A 160 -7.67 -17.12 -15.44
CA GLU A 160 -7.90 -16.71 -14.04
C GLU A 160 -9.39 -16.67 -13.70
N THR A 161 -10.22 -16.17 -14.63
CA THR A 161 -11.68 -16.17 -14.50
C THR A 161 -12.23 -17.59 -14.39
N TYR A 162 -11.82 -18.50 -15.27
CA TYR A 162 -12.25 -19.89 -15.24
C TYR A 162 -11.80 -20.62 -13.97
N GLU A 163 -10.58 -20.35 -13.48
CA GLU A 163 -10.08 -20.90 -12.23
C GLU A 163 -10.83 -20.38 -11.01
N ALA A 164 -11.19 -19.08 -10.99
CA ALA A 164 -12.02 -18.49 -9.96
C ALA A 164 -13.42 -19.10 -9.95
N LEU A 165 -14.05 -19.22 -11.11
CA LEU A 165 -15.36 -19.88 -11.27
C LEU A 165 -15.29 -21.35 -10.82
N HIS A 166 -14.29 -22.09 -11.25
CA HIS A 166 -14.10 -23.49 -10.86
C HIS A 166 -13.86 -23.63 -9.35
N LYS A 167 -13.14 -22.69 -8.71
CA LYS A 167 -13.00 -22.68 -7.25
C LYS A 167 -14.36 -22.47 -6.57
N THR A 168 -15.14 -21.50 -7.03
CA THR A 168 -16.42 -21.09 -6.43
C THR A 168 -17.53 -22.11 -6.66
N TYR A 169 -17.69 -22.62 -7.89
CA TYR A 169 -18.82 -23.47 -8.28
C TYR A 169 -18.51 -24.97 -8.21
N VAL A 170 -17.23 -25.35 -8.19
CA VAL A 170 -16.85 -26.77 -8.14
C VAL A 170 -16.13 -27.10 -6.84
N LYS A 171 -14.96 -26.51 -6.57
CA LYS A 171 -14.12 -26.92 -5.42
C LYS A 171 -14.77 -26.66 -4.06
N ILE A 172 -15.40 -25.50 -3.86
CA ILE A 172 -16.05 -25.15 -2.59
C ILE A 172 -17.27 -26.07 -2.34
N PRO A 173 -18.25 -26.19 -3.26
CA PRO A 173 -19.39 -27.08 -3.08
C PRO A 173 -18.98 -28.55 -2.90
N TYR A 174 -18.00 -29.02 -3.67
CA TYR A 174 -17.48 -30.38 -3.52
C TYR A 174 -16.91 -30.65 -2.13
N ARG A 175 -16.13 -29.71 -1.58
CA ARG A 175 -15.57 -29.82 -0.22
C ARG A 175 -16.64 -29.80 0.88
N LEU A 176 -17.75 -29.11 0.64
CA LEU A 176 -18.90 -29.04 1.55
C LEU A 176 -19.81 -30.27 1.44
N SER A 177 -19.69 -31.06 0.35
CA SER A 177 -20.46 -32.29 0.18
C SER A 177 -19.97 -33.41 1.10
N ASN A 178 -20.85 -34.35 1.42
CA ASN A 178 -20.49 -35.56 2.16
C ASN A 178 -19.88 -36.66 1.26
N LYS A 179 -19.59 -36.34 -0.01
CA LYS A 179 -19.03 -37.25 -1.04
C LYS A 179 -19.94 -38.41 -1.47
N LYS A 180 -21.21 -38.42 -1.09
CA LYS A 180 -22.28 -39.29 -1.63
C LYS A 180 -23.23 -38.44 -2.47
N ASP A 181 -23.68 -38.91 -3.63
CA ASP A 181 -24.60 -38.17 -4.52
C ASP A 181 -24.18 -36.70 -4.72
N VAL A 182 -22.90 -36.54 -5.05
CA VAL A 182 -22.16 -35.26 -5.00
C VAL A 182 -22.78 -34.19 -5.89
N GLU A 183 -23.26 -34.58 -7.07
CA GLU A 183 -23.82 -33.66 -8.05
C GLU A 183 -25.05 -32.91 -7.53
N GLU A 184 -25.97 -33.63 -6.87
CA GLU A 184 -27.18 -33.03 -6.31
C GLU A 184 -26.85 -32.08 -5.16
N GLN A 185 -25.89 -32.44 -4.30
CA GLN A 185 -25.43 -31.60 -3.19
C GLN A 185 -24.71 -30.34 -3.68
N MET A 186 -23.87 -30.47 -4.72
CA MET A 186 -23.19 -29.33 -5.33
C MET A 186 -24.19 -28.40 -6.03
N MET A 187 -25.18 -28.94 -6.74
CA MET A 187 -26.26 -28.15 -7.35
C MET A 187 -27.11 -27.42 -6.31
N LYS A 188 -27.52 -28.09 -5.22
CA LYS A 188 -28.24 -27.44 -4.11
C LYS A 188 -27.40 -26.30 -3.51
N THR A 189 -26.14 -26.56 -3.17
CA THR A 189 -25.25 -25.57 -2.54
C THR A 189 -25.00 -24.36 -3.43
N THR A 190 -24.77 -24.58 -4.74
CA THR A 190 -24.58 -23.49 -5.70
C THR A 190 -25.87 -22.72 -5.97
N PHE A 191 -27.02 -23.39 -6.01
CA PHE A 191 -28.33 -22.76 -6.15
C PHE A 191 -28.67 -21.88 -4.94
N PHE A 192 -28.51 -22.40 -3.71
CA PHE A 192 -28.66 -21.63 -2.47
C PHE A 192 -27.71 -20.43 -2.40
N ALA A 193 -26.45 -20.60 -2.84
CA ALA A 193 -25.51 -19.48 -2.93
C ALA A 193 -25.99 -18.43 -3.95
N LYS A 194 -26.55 -18.84 -5.10
CA LYS A 194 -27.03 -17.93 -6.15
C LYS A 194 -28.31 -17.18 -5.76
N THR A 195 -29.23 -17.82 -5.05
CA THR A 195 -30.45 -17.18 -4.49
C THR A 195 -30.14 -16.28 -3.31
N SER A 196 -29.06 -16.56 -2.55
CA SER A 196 -28.56 -15.68 -1.49
C SER A 196 -27.62 -14.57 -2.02
N SER A 197 -27.04 -14.76 -3.21
CA SER A 197 -26.09 -13.85 -3.87
C SER A 197 -26.69 -13.04 -5.02
N MET A 198 -28.02 -12.95 -5.14
CA MET A 198 -28.66 -11.88 -5.89
C MET A 198 -29.11 -10.79 -4.90
N PRO A 199 -28.21 -9.94 -4.40
CA PRO A 199 -28.61 -8.88 -3.50
C PRO A 199 -29.41 -7.82 -4.28
N GLU A 200 -30.68 -7.72 -3.90
CA GLU A 200 -31.56 -6.56 -4.06
C GLU A 200 -30.89 -5.24 -3.60
N ASN A 201 -29.75 -5.33 -2.89
CA ASN A 201 -28.86 -4.23 -2.52
C ASN A 201 -27.94 -3.68 -3.64
N ILE A 202 -27.76 -4.37 -4.78
CA ILE A 202 -26.96 -3.82 -5.92
C ILE A 202 -27.81 -2.87 -6.77
N ARG A 203 -29.11 -3.13 -6.94
CA ARG A 203 -30.04 -2.18 -7.58
C ARG A 203 -30.25 -0.93 -6.72
N ARG A 204 -30.32 -1.06 -5.39
CA ARG A 204 -30.43 0.10 -4.49
C ARG A 204 -29.15 0.95 -4.44
N LYS A 205 -27.96 0.36 -4.57
CA LYS A 205 -26.68 1.11 -4.59
C LYS A 205 -26.38 1.79 -5.94
N ALA A 206 -26.91 1.29 -7.05
CA ALA A 206 -26.82 1.96 -8.35
C ALA A 206 -27.76 3.18 -8.43
N ILE A 207 -28.96 3.10 -7.83
CA ILE A 207 -29.95 4.19 -7.82
C ILE A 207 -29.57 5.31 -6.83
N ILE A 208 -28.80 5.02 -5.77
CA ILE A 208 -28.31 6.05 -4.82
C ILE A 208 -27.10 6.84 -5.36
N LYS A 209 -26.35 6.32 -6.34
CA LYS A 209 -25.17 7.00 -6.90
C LYS A 209 -25.47 8.02 -8.02
N GLN A 210 -26.73 8.18 -8.44
CA GLN A 210 -27.10 9.10 -9.52
C GLN A 210 -27.67 10.45 -9.03
N ASN A 211 -27.71 10.71 -7.72
CA ASN A 211 -28.28 11.95 -7.17
C ASN A 211 -27.34 12.88 -6.41
N ASP A 212 -26.04 12.59 -6.26
CA ASP A 212 -25.11 13.47 -5.53
C ASP A 212 -24.15 14.25 -6.44
N PHE A 213 -24.63 14.65 -7.62
CA PHE A 213 -24.03 15.78 -8.32
C PHE A 213 -24.67 17.09 -7.80
N LYS A 214 -23.85 17.81 -7.03
CA LYS A 214 -24.07 19.17 -6.49
C LYS A 214 -25.08 19.25 -5.32
N LYS A 215 -24.55 19.43 -4.11
CA LYS A 215 -24.72 20.69 -3.36
C LYS A 215 -23.85 20.76 -2.10
N LYS A 216 -23.09 21.86 -2.03
CA LYS A 216 -22.56 22.49 -0.81
C LYS A 216 -23.64 22.52 0.28
N PHE A 217 -23.56 21.69 1.31
CA PHE A 217 -24.06 21.97 2.68
C PHE A 217 -23.40 20.97 3.66
N LYS A 218 -22.58 21.49 4.59
CA LYS A 218 -21.86 20.74 5.63
C LYS A 218 -22.84 20.13 6.65
N THR A 219 -23.20 18.87 6.47
CA THR A 219 -23.73 18.03 7.55
C THR A 219 -22.56 17.65 8.47
N PRO A 220 -22.71 17.56 9.81
CA PRO A 220 -21.63 17.09 10.66
C PRO A 220 -21.23 15.66 10.26
N LEU A 221 -20.03 15.49 9.70
CA LEU A 221 -19.52 14.17 9.38
C LEU A 221 -19.32 13.37 10.67
N LYS A 222 -19.91 12.18 10.71
CA LYS A 222 -19.75 11.25 11.83
C LYS A 222 -18.58 10.32 11.53
N PHE A 223 -17.44 10.59 12.14
CA PHE A 223 -16.29 9.69 12.06
C PHE A 223 -16.52 8.41 12.86
N ASN A 224 -16.12 7.28 12.27
CA ASN A 224 -16.16 5.99 12.93
C ASN A 224 -14.80 5.70 13.57
N TYR A 225 -14.67 6.03 14.85
CA TYR A 225 -13.49 5.73 15.66
C TYR A 225 -13.51 4.29 16.17
N SER A 226 -12.31 3.73 16.36
CA SER A 226 -12.13 2.48 17.10
C SER A 226 -12.06 2.70 18.61
N SER A 227 -11.52 1.74 19.36
CA SER A 227 -11.31 1.91 20.79
C SER A 227 -10.46 3.13 21.12
N LYS A 228 -10.95 3.87 22.12
CA LYS A 228 -10.26 4.98 22.78
C LYS A 228 -9.00 4.44 23.47
N LEU A 229 -7.88 5.13 23.27
CA LEU A 229 -6.63 4.85 23.96
C LEU A 229 -6.65 5.45 25.36
N PHE A 230 -6.91 6.76 25.43
CA PHE A 230 -7.00 7.51 26.66
C PHE A 230 -7.71 8.84 26.42
N GLU A 231 -8.01 9.51 27.52
CA GLU A 231 -8.82 10.72 27.59
C GLU A 231 -8.37 11.52 28.80
N PHE A 232 -8.25 12.84 28.64
CA PHE A 232 -7.81 13.77 29.67
C PHE A 232 -8.28 15.18 29.35
N ASP A 233 -8.32 16.05 30.35
CA ASP A 233 -8.53 17.48 30.16
C ASP A 233 -7.21 18.17 29.80
N ILE A 234 -7.25 19.19 28.95
CA ILE A 234 -6.04 19.89 28.50
C ILE A 234 -5.20 20.45 29.64
N SER A 235 -5.82 20.83 30.77
CA SER A 235 -5.16 21.30 31.99
C SER A 235 -4.29 20.24 32.65
N GLU A 236 -4.59 18.96 32.43
CA GLU A 236 -3.89 17.81 32.99
C GLU A 236 -2.98 17.13 31.95
N ALA A 237 -2.89 17.68 30.73
CA ALA A 237 -2.22 17.05 29.60
C ALA A 237 -0.75 16.72 29.90
N PHE A 238 -0.01 17.65 30.50
CA PHE A 238 1.40 17.47 30.80
C PHE A 238 1.64 16.30 31.78
N GLU A 239 0.93 16.31 32.92
CA GLU A 239 1.04 15.24 33.93
C GLU A 239 0.59 13.89 33.39
N PHE A 240 -0.50 13.87 32.61
CA PHE A 240 -1.00 12.65 31.98
C PHE A 240 0.01 12.06 31.00
N ILE A 241 0.58 12.88 30.11
CA ILE A 241 1.52 12.45 29.08
C ILE A 241 2.80 11.88 29.72
N ASP A 242 3.36 12.58 30.70
CA ASP A 242 4.58 12.14 31.38
C ASP A 242 4.37 10.80 32.11
N LYS A 243 3.26 10.67 32.84
CA LYS A 243 2.87 9.41 33.49
C LYS A 243 2.68 8.29 32.48
N TYR A 244 1.96 8.54 31.39
CA TYR A 244 1.65 7.52 30.38
C TYR A 244 2.92 6.98 29.69
N LYS A 245 3.87 7.87 29.37
CA LYS A 245 5.17 7.49 28.81
C LYS A 245 5.98 6.58 29.73
N ASN A 246 5.91 6.80 31.05
CA ASN A 246 6.68 6.01 32.03
C ASN A 246 6.04 4.65 32.34
N GLU A 247 4.72 4.53 32.25
CA GLU A 247 3.99 3.31 32.63
C GLU A 247 3.84 2.29 31.48
N THR A 248 4.12 2.69 30.24
CA THR A 248 3.81 1.87 29.06
C THR A 248 5.00 1.77 28.10
N ASN A 249 5.18 0.58 27.51
CA ASN A 249 6.16 0.39 26.44
C ASN A 249 5.57 0.92 25.13
N LEU A 250 5.84 2.19 24.82
CA LEU A 250 5.34 2.90 23.65
C LEU A 250 6.29 2.80 22.47
N ASP A 251 5.74 2.82 21.25
CA ASP A 251 6.54 2.98 20.04
C ASP A 251 7.12 4.40 19.97
N GLU A 252 8.32 4.53 19.41
CA GLU A 252 9.02 5.83 19.27
C GLU A 252 8.14 6.90 18.59
N LYS A 253 7.31 6.51 17.62
CA LYS A 253 6.42 7.45 16.93
C LYS A 253 5.34 8.01 17.85
N MET A 254 4.80 7.18 18.74
CA MET A 254 3.83 7.64 19.72
C MET A 254 4.49 8.54 20.75
N ILE A 255 5.71 8.22 21.17
CA ILE A 255 6.49 9.08 22.08
C ILE A 255 6.70 10.46 21.45
N LYS A 256 7.17 10.52 20.20
CA LYS A 256 7.32 11.79 19.45
C LYS A 256 6.00 12.56 19.34
N GLY A 257 4.91 11.84 19.04
CA GLY A 257 3.58 12.44 18.98
C GLY A 257 3.16 13.06 20.32
N LEU A 258 3.45 12.39 21.44
CA LEU A 258 3.13 12.91 22.77
C LEU A 258 4.03 14.09 23.16
N ASP A 259 5.31 14.04 22.80
CA ASP A 259 6.29 15.10 23.11
C ASP A 259 5.95 16.42 22.39
N HIS A 260 5.44 16.34 21.16
CA HIS A 260 5.02 17.51 20.39
C HIS A 260 3.53 17.85 20.50
N PHE A 261 2.76 17.10 21.31
CA PHE A 261 1.30 17.21 21.36
C PHE A 261 0.83 18.61 21.77
N ILE A 262 1.30 19.11 22.92
CA ILE A 262 0.84 20.38 23.50
C ILE A 262 1.23 21.55 22.59
N GLN A 263 2.50 21.64 22.21
CA GLN A 263 3.01 22.70 21.32
C GLN A 263 2.28 22.74 19.97
N SER A 264 2.01 21.57 19.38
CA SER A 264 1.29 21.50 18.10
C SER A 264 -0.16 21.92 18.26
N LEU A 265 -0.80 21.59 19.39
CA LEU A 265 -2.19 21.94 19.66
C LEU A 265 -2.35 23.45 19.92
N ASP A 266 -1.44 24.03 20.70
CA ASP A 266 -1.39 25.47 20.95
C ASP A 266 -1.21 26.23 19.64
N SER A 267 -0.26 25.81 18.80
CA SER A 267 -0.04 26.40 17.47
C SER A 267 -1.31 26.32 16.60
N TYR A 268 -2.03 25.20 16.65
CA TYR A 268 -3.29 25.03 15.91
C TYR A 268 -4.41 25.95 16.42
N PHE A 269 -4.53 26.10 17.75
CA PHE A 269 -5.52 26.99 18.35
C PHE A 269 -5.20 28.47 18.08
N ASP A 270 -3.93 28.86 18.09
CA ASP A 270 -3.50 30.22 17.74
C ASP A 270 -3.86 30.57 16.30
N LEU A 271 -3.64 29.64 15.35
CA LEU A 271 -4.01 29.80 13.94
C LEU A 271 -5.52 30.02 13.76
N LEU A 272 -6.34 29.26 14.49
CA LEU A 272 -7.80 29.36 14.44
C LEU A 272 -8.39 30.40 15.41
N LYS A 273 -7.54 31.07 16.21
CA LYS A 273 -7.94 32.02 17.27
C LYS A 273 -8.93 31.42 18.28
N ILE A 274 -8.75 30.13 18.61
CA ILE A 274 -9.59 29.41 19.57
C ILE A 274 -9.08 29.69 20.99
N SER A 275 -9.96 30.17 21.87
CA SER A 275 -9.61 30.43 23.27
C SER A 275 -9.78 29.16 24.13
N THR A 276 -8.67 28.61 24.63
CA THR A 276 -8.64 27.44 25.53
C THR A 276 -9.22 27.70 26.93
N ALA A 277 -9.46 28.95 27.30
CA ALA A 277 -9.95 29.37 28.62
C ALA A 277 -11.30 28.74 29.06
N GLN A 278 -12.03 28.08 28.17
CA GLN A 278 -13.31 27.44 28.49
C GLN A 278 -13.17 25.98 28.97
N GLY A 279 -11.95 25.43 28.97
CA GLY A 279 -11.68 24.03 29.28
C GLY A 279 -11.95 23.14 28.06
N CYS A 280 -10.94 22.36 27.69
CA CYS A 280 -10.94 21.51 26.52
C CYS A 280 -10.71 20.06 26.95
N HIS A 281 -11.53 19.16 26.44
CA HIS A 281 -11.46 17.75 26.76
C HIS A 281 -10.97 16.96 25.56
N ILE A 282 -10.00 16.07 25.75
CA ILE A 282 -9.25 15.45 24.66
C ILE A 282 -9.42 13.94 24.71
N LYS A 283 -9.76 13.33 23.58
CA LYS A 283 -9.77 11.88 23.39
C LYS A 283 -8.76 11.48 22.33
N ILE A 284 -7.94 10.47 22.60
CA ILE A 284 -7.03 9.87 21.62
C ILE A 284 -7.51 8.46 21.25
N TYR A 285 -7.49 8.14 19.96
CA TYR A 285 -8.01 6.89 19.41
C TYR A 285 -6.93 6.05 18.71
N ARG A 286 -7.15 4.73 18.64
CA ARG A 286 -6.24 3.83 17.89
C ARG A 286 -6.35 3.94 16.38
N SER A 287 -7.55 4.24 15.90
CA SER A 287 -7.86 4.35 14.48
C SER A 287 -9.16 5.08 14.22
N VAL A 288 -9.29 5.62 13.01
CA VAL A 288 -10.49 6.26 12.48
C VAL A 288 -10.71 5.77 11.05
N THR A 289 -11.97 5.63 10.66
CA THR A 289 -12.33 5.33 9.26
C THR A 289 -12.53 6.64 8.51
N LEU A 290 -11.76 6.84 7.43
CA LEU A 290 -11.85 8.00 6.55
C LEU A 290 -13.07 7.91 5.63
N GLU A 291 -13.41 8.99 4.93
CA GLU A 291 -14.53 9.04 3.99
C GLU A 291 -14.39 8.01 2.86
N ASN A 292 -13.17 7.82 2.36
CA ASN A 292 -12.83 6.83 1.34
C ASN A 292 -12.85 5.37 1.87
N ARG A 293 -13.24 5.17 3.14
CA ARG A 293 -13.28 3.90 3.89
C ARG A 293 -11.91 3.29 4.22
N ALA A 294 -10.82 3.97 3.88
CA ALA A 294 -9.51 3.61 4.40
C ALA A 294 -9.48 3.82 5.92
N ILE A 295 -8.68 3.01 6.62
CA ILE A 295 -8.62 3.06 8.08
C ILE A 295 -7.27 3.63 8.49
N LEU A 296 -7.28 4.86 8.97
CA LEU A 296 -6.12 5.53 9.53
C LEU A 296 -5.81 4.92 10.91
N ARG A 297 -4.56 4.54 11.14
CA ARG A 297 -4.12 3.84 12.37
C ARG A 297 -2.92 4.51 13.03
N THR A 298 -2.96 4.59 14.35
CA THR A 298 -1.89 5.02 15.25
C THR A 298 -1.90 4.10 16.49
N THR A 299 -1.32 2.90 16.35
CA THR A 299 -1.34 1.89 17.41
C THR A 299 0.03 1.29 17.65
N ASN A 300 0.45 1.23 18.92
CA ASN A 300 1.70 0.58 19.33
C ASN A 300 1.69 -0.93 19.10
N MET A 301 0.51 -1.55 19.08
CA MET A 301 0.40 -2.99 18.96
C MET A 301 -0.80 -3.40 18.11
N PHE A 302 -0.50 -3.99 16.96
CA PHE A 302 -1.44 -4.65 16.07
C PHE A 302 -0.80 -5.92 15.55
N HIS A 303 -1.36 -7.10 15.82
CA HIS A 303 -0.73 -8.39 15.50
C HIS A 303 0.80 -8.41 15.81
N LYS A 304 1.17 -8.06 17.05
CA LYS A 304 2.55 -8.06 17.58
C LYS A 304 3.54 -7.02 17.01
N ARG A 305 3.10 -6.03 16.22
CA ARG A 305 3.94 -4.90 15.78
C ARG A 305 3.17 -3.58 15.77
N PRO A 306 3.84 -2.43 15.90
CA PRO A 306 3.20 -1.12 15.73
C PRO A 306 2.60 -0.95 14.32
N TRP A 307 1.62 -0.06 14.21
CA TRP A 307 1.06 0.39 12.94
C TRP A 307 0.68 1.87 13.03
N PHE A 308 1.50 2.68 12.38
CA PHE A 308 1.29 4.10 12.16
C PHE A 308 1.16 4.32 10.65
N SER A 309 0.07 4.95 10.24
CA SER A 309 -0.24 5.16 8.83
C SER A 309 0.51 6.37 8.30
N ASN A 310 0.96 6.30 7.06
CA ASN A 310 1.37 7.49 6.33
C ASN A 310 0.21 7.91 5.43
N ILE A 311 0.09 9.20 5.19
CA ILE A 311 -1.04 9.77 4.46
C ILE A 311 -0.56 10.77 3.41
N SER A 312 -1.43 10.98 2.43
CA SER A 312 -1.35 12.06 1.47
C SER A 312 -2.30 13.18 1.88
N VAL A 313 -1.84 14.42 1.70
CA VAL A 313 -2.58 15.64 1.97
C VAL A 313 -2.47 16.50 0.72
N THR A 314 -3.61 16.92 0.18
CA THR A 314 -3.65 17.83 -0.97
C THR A 314 -3.34 19.25 -0.48
N MET A 315 -2.40 19.93 -1.14
CA MET A 315 -2.12 21.34 -0.86
C MET A 315 -3.25 22.25 -1.34
N ASN A 316 -3.36 23.42 -0.71
CA ASN A 316 -4.19 24.49 -1.24
C ASN A 316 -3.60 24.96 -2.58
N ASP A 317 -4.45 25.18 -3.58
CA ASP A 317 -4.05 25.60 -4.94
C ASP A 317 -3.23 26.90 -4.93
N GLU A 318 -3.47 27.77 -3.94
CA GLU A 318 -2.78 29.05 -3.77
C GLU A 318 -1.31 28.89 -3.34
N GLU A 319 -0.98 27.81 -2.62
CA GLU A 319 0.36 27.55 -2.05
C GLU A 319 1.17 26.53 -2.88
N LEU A 320 0.57 26.01 -3.95
CA LEU A 320 1.10 24.90 -4.75
C LEU A 320 2.44 25.21 -5.43
N PHE A 321 2.75 26.50 -5.65
CA PHE A 321 4.01 26.96 -6.24
C PHE A 321 5.08 27.35 -5.21
N GLU A 322 4.72 27.44 -3.93
CA GLU A 322 5.65 27.81 -2.87
C GLU A 322 6.47 26.61 -2.37
N TYR A 323 5.96 25.40 -2.58
CA TYR A 323 6.54 24.15 -2.09
C TYR A 323 6.73 23.11 -3.19
N GLN A 324 7.72 22.23 -2.98
CA GLN A 324 7.89 21.08 -3.86
C GLN A 324 6.87 19.99 -3.49
N SER A 325 6.04 19.59 -4.44
CA SER A 325 4.98 18.57 -4.24
C SER A 325 5.00 17.50 -5.33
N ASP A 326 4.37 16.36 -5.06
CA ASP A 326 4.10 15.33 -6.07
C ASP A 326 2.75 15.63 -6.74
N ASN A 327 2.76 16.54 -7.72
CA ASN A 327 1.55 17.04 -8.39
C ASN A 327 0.51 17.63 -7.41
N GLY A 328 0.95 18.47 -6.46
CA GLY A 328 0.08 19.08 -5.45
C GLY A 328 -0.16 18.22 -4.21
N ILE A 329 0.43 17.03 -4.14
CA ILE A 329 0.32 16.12 -2.99
C ILE A 329 1.55 16.22 -2.10
N CYS A 330 1.32 16.34 -0.80
CA CYS A 330 2.32 16.21 0.26
C CYS A 330 2.08 14.98 1.10
N TYR A 331 3.13 14.54 1.80
CA TYR A 331 3.13 13.29 2.53
C TYR A 331 3.44 13.51 4.00
N THR A 332 2.70 12.83 4.88
CA THR A 332 2.94 12.90 6.32
C THR A 332 2.83 11.55 6.99
N GLN A 333 3.48 11.41 8.13
CA GLN A 333 3.34 10.28 9.03
C GLN A 333 2.41 10.65 10.17
N THR A 334 1.33 9.90 10.35
CA THR A 334 0.41 10.11 11.47
C THR A 334 0.98 9.54 12.76
N LEU A 335 1.02 10.36 13.81
CA LEU A 335 1.52 10.00 15.13
C LEU A 335 0.37 9.72 16.12
N LEU A 336 -0.64 10.59 16.15
CA LEU A 336 -1.80 10.49 17.04
C LEU A 336 -3.09 10.86 16.31
N ILE A 337 -4.21 10.22 16.69
CA ILE A 337 -5.55 10.54 16.21
C ILE A 337 -6.35 11.06 17.40
N THR A 338 -6.86 12.28 17.29
CA THR A 338 -7.42 13.02 18.42
C THR A 338 -8.77 13.62 18.08
N GLU A 339 -9.67 13.59 19.06
CA GLU A 339 -10.91 14.38 19.05
C GLU A 339 -10.86 15.36 20.21
N VAL A 340 -11.05 16.63 19.89
CA VAL A 340 -10.95 17.76 20.81
C VAL A 340 -12.35 18.31 21.03
N PHE A 341 -12.86 18.17 22.25
CA PHE A 341 -14.18 18.65 22.64
C PHE A 341 -14.08 20.05 23.22
N LEU A 342 -14.69 20.99 22.51
CA LEU A 342 -14.85 22.37 22.92
C LEU A 342 -16.26 22.54 23.50
N LYS A 343 -16.40 23.03 24.74
CA LYS A 343 -17.69 23.05 25.46
C LYS A 343 -18.83 23.79 24.75
N LYS A 344 -18.52 24.72 23.85
CA LYS A 344 -19.50 25.56 23.13
C LYS A 344 -19.42 25.47 21.61
N GLU A 345 -18.53 24.64 21.09
CA GLU A 345 -18.26 24.54 19.65
C GLU A 345 -18.32 23.09 19.17
N LYS A 346 -18.23 22.90 17.85
CA LYS A 346 -18.15 21.56 17.26
C LYS A 346 -16.84 20.91 17.71
N SER A 347 -16.88 19.59 17.96
CA SER A 347 -15.66 18.83 18.21
C SER A 347 -14.74 18.90 16.99
N LEU A 348 -13.44 19.07 17.26
CA LEU A 348 -12.41 19.04 16.22
C LEU A 348 -11.88 17.62 16.09
N HIS A 349 -11.80 17.14 14.86
CA HIS A 349 -11.35 15.80 14.53
C HIS A 349 -9.97 15.92 13.87
N LEU A 350 -8.91 15.73 14.65
CA LEU A 350 -7.56 16.09 14.27
C LEU A 350 -6.63 14.88 14.23
N ALA A 351 -5.60 14.97 13.40
CA ALA A 351 -4.49 14.05 13.39
C ALA A 351 -3.20 14.83 13.65
N LEU A 352 -2.41 14.42 14.64
CA LEU A 352 -1.05 14.92 14.81
C LEU A 352 -0.14 14.20 13.82
N VAL A 353 0.55 14.96 12.98
CA VAL A 353 1.37 14.42 11.91
C VAL A 353 2.79 14.97 11.96
N GLN A 354 3.72 14.19 11.40
CA GLN A 354 5.10 14.60 11.10
C GLN A 354 5.28 14.66 9.57
N TRP A 355 5.86 15.73 9.06
CA TRP A 355 5.95 15.95 7.61
C TRP A 355 7.14 15.24 6.97
N TYR A 356 6.93 14.78 5.74
CA TYR A 356 8.00 14.43 4.83
C TYR A 356 8.26 15.58 3.86
N ASP A 357 9.53 15.79 3.51
CA ASP A 357 9.95 16.71 2.44
C ASP A 357 10.77 15.97 1.38
N PHE A 358 10.90 16.54 0.19
CA PHE A 358 11.75 15.99 -0.86
C PHE A 358 13.23 16.20 -0.52
N ILE A 359 14.01 15.11 -0.60
CA ILE A 359 15.47 15.17 -0.33
C ILE A 359 16.19 16.17 -1.23
N SER A 360 15.72 16.33 -2.48
CA SER A 360 16.35 17.22 -3.43
C SER A 360 15.41 17.62 -4.55
N LYS A 361 15.49 18.90 -4.94
CA LYS A 361 14.85 19.45 -6.15
C LYS A 361 15.37 18.82 -7.45
N ARG A 362 16.57 18.22 -7.46
CA ARG A 362 17.18 17.65 -8.67
C ARG A 362 16.95 16.14 -8.82
N THR A 363 16.90 15.41 -7.72
CA THR A 363 16.74 13.95 -7.68
C THR A 363 15.53 13.58 -6.82
N SER A 364 14.35 14.01 -7.27
CA SER A 364 13.12 13.90 -6.48
C SER A 364 12.43 12.55 -6.61
N PHE A 365 12.88 11.71 -7.54
CA PHE A 365 12.29 10.41 -7.82
C PHE A 365 13.35 9.33 -8.00
N VAL A 366 13.11 8.17 -7.41
CA VAL A 366 13.88 6.94 -7.63
C VAL A 366 12.89 5.84 -7.97
N TYR A 367 13.14 5.11 -9.07
CA TYR A 367 12.22 4.09 -9.57
C TYR A 367 10.79 4.61 -9.84
N GLY A 368 10.66 5.87 -10.25
CA GLY A 368 9.35 6.53 -10.44
C GLY A 368 8.60 6.83 -9.13
N CYS A 369 9.23 6.62 -7.97
CA CYS A 369 8.66 6.87 -6.66
C CYS A 369 9.27 8.15 -6.05
N PRO A 370 8.46 9.06 -5.46
CA PRO A 370 8.97 10.22 -4.71
C PRO A 370 9.99 9.81 -3.65
N LEU A 371 11.14 10.49 -3.66
CA LEU A 371 12.24 10.33 -2.69
C LEU A 371 12.15 11.42 -1.62
N LEU A 372 11.93 10.99 -0.38
CA LEU A 372 11.57 11.85 0.74
C LEU A 372 12.52 11.67 1.92
N GLU A 373 12.61 12.71 2.74
CA GLU A 373 13.18 12.70 4.09
C GLU A 373 12.11 13.06 5.11
N LEU A 374 12.22 12.52 6.33
CA LEU A 374 11.32 12.87 7.43
C LEU A 374 11.87 14.13 8.11
N THR A 375 11.02 15.11 8.32
CA THR A 375 11.38 16.42 8.90
C THR A 375 11.05 16.49 10.39
N GLU A 376 11.59 17.49 11.09
CA GLU A 376 11.22 17.81 12.48
C GLU A 376 10.03 18.79 12.57
N VAL A 377 9.17 18.79 11.55
CA VAL A 377 7.96 19.61 11.51
C VAL A 377 6.76 18.77 11.95
N TYR A 378 6.05 19.24 12.97
CA TYR A 378 4.91 18.57 13.58
C TYR A 378 3.72 19.53 13.66
N ASN A 379 2.56 19.11 13.18
CA ASN A 379 1.34 19.92 13.23
C ASN A 379 0.11 19.05 13.39
N PHE A 380 -0.97 19.64 13.90
CA PHE A 380 -2.29 19.07 13.72
C PHE A 380 -2.85 19.44 12.35
N ILE A 381 -3.49 18.46 11.71
CA ILE A 381 -4.32 18.66 10.54
C ILE A 381 -5.72 18.13 10.83
N GLU A 382 -6.73 18.67 10.14
CA GLU A 382 -8.06 18.09 10.17
C GLU A 382 -8.07 16.73 9.47
N ILE A 383 -8.76 15.75 10.05
CA ILE A 383 -8.92 14.41 9.43
C ILE A 383 -9.62 14.53 8.07
N GLU A 384 -10.45 15.55 7.87
CA GLU A 384 -11.11 15.86 6.59
C GLU A 384 -10.11 16.27 5.49
N ALA A 385 -8.91 16.76 5.82
CA ALA A 385 -7.89 17.15 4.86
C ALA A 385 -7.09 15.96 4.30
N ILE A 386 -7.32 14.75 4.84
CA ILE A 386 -6.60 13.53 4.43
C ILE A 386 -7.20 13.00 3.13
N GLU A 387 -6.40 12.94 2.07
CA GLU A 387 -6.82 12.44 0.76
C GLU A 387 -6.84 10.90 0.75
N ASP A 388 -5.70 10.28 1.06
CA ASP A 388 -5.59 8.83 1.11
C ASP A 388 -4.45 8.33 2.03
N ILE A 389 -4.50 7.05 2.39
CA ILE A 389 -3.42 6.33 3.08
C ILE A 389 -2.40 5.89 2.03
N VAL A 390 -1.14 6.24 2.27
CA VAL A 390 -0.03 5.90 1.37
C VAL A 390 0.94 4.91 2.00
N HIS A 391 1.63 4.15 1.17
CA HIS A 391 2.70 3.26 1.61
C HIS A 391 4.06 3.92 1.38
N ILE A 392 4.73 4.29 2.46
CA ILE A 392 6.08 4.88 2.42
C ILE A 392 7.06 3.86 2.99
N VAL A 393 8.09 3.53 2.21
CA VAL A 393 9.09 2.51 2.53
C VAL A 393 10.42 3.17 2.84
N PRO A 394 11.08 2.87 3.98
CA PRO A 394 12.44 3.35 4.22
C PRO A 394 13.40 2.75 3.19
N ARG A 395 14.31 3.56 2.65
CA ARG A 395 15.43 3.04 1.87
C ARG A 395 16.40 2.36 2.82
N PHE A 396 16.53 1.06 2.68
CA PHE A 396 17.33 0.26 3.60
C PHE A 396 18.80 0.66 3.56
N ASP A 397 19.43 0.72 4.73
CA ASP A 397 20.82 1.15 4.93
C ASP A 397 21.11 2.62 4.57
N LYS A 398 20.08 3.43 4.31
CA LYS A 398 20.17 4.89 4.21
C LYS A 398 19.55 5.53 5.45
N THR A 399 20.12 6.64 5.90
CA THR A 399 19.59 7.39 7.04
C THR A 399 18.59 8.42 6.55
N ASN A 400 17.38 8.43 7.14
CA ASN A 400 16.33 9.40 6.85
C ASN A 400 15.89 9.47 5.37
N GLU A 401 16.01 8.38 4.59
CA GLU A 401 15.53 8.34 3.22
C GLU A 401 14.34 7.39 3.07
N TYR A 402 13.31 7.84 2.35
CA TYR A 402 12.05 7.13 2.19
C TYR A 402 11.54 7.22 0.76
N LEU A 403 10.81 6.20 0.32
CA LEU A 403 10.18 6.15 -1.00
C LEU A 403 8.67 5.96 -0.88
N VAL A 404 7.90 6.80 -1.54
CA VAL A 404 6.45 6.61 -1.65
C VAL A 404 6.18 5.54 -2.69
N ASN A 405 5.66 4.39 -2.25
CA ASN A 405 5.42 3.24 -3.11
C ASN A 405 4.25 3.50 -4.07
N LYS A 406 4.58 3.72 -5.35
CA LYS A 406 3.59 3.83 -6.44
C LYS A 406 3.17 2.48 -7.05
N TYR A 407 3.72 1.36 -6.58
CA TYR A 407 3.45 0.02 -7.08
C TYR A 407 2.33 -0.72 -6.33
N LEU A 408 1.33 -0.02 -5.80
CA LEU A 408 0.18 -0.61 -5.10
C LEU A 408 -0.98 -1.00 -6.05
N PHE A 409 -0.68 -1.75 -7.11
CA PHE A 409 -1.64 -2.08 -8.20
C PHE A 409 -2.51 -3.33 -8.01
#